data_AF-A0A450VE35-F1
#
_entry.id   AF-A0A450VE35-F1
#
_cell.length_a   1.000
_cell.length_b   1.000
_cell.length_c   1.000
_cell.angle_alpha   90.00
_cell.angle_beta   90.00
_cell.angle_gamma   90.00
#
_symmetry.space_group_name_H-M   'P 1'
#
loop_
_entity.id
_entity.type
_entity.pdbx_description
1 polymer ?
#
loop_
_entity_poly.entity_id
_entity_poly.type
_entity_poly.pdbx_seq_one_letter_code
_entity_poly.pdbx_strand_id
1 'polypeptide(L)'
;HIFVLSETLDHIEELERRIAIFARQVLSRLDPYKAILQALQTIPGIDKMGAAMLLVEIVDDMTAFGTAEKLASWAGVCPGNHESAEKRVAGKKRKGNPYVRRILCEAANAASRTRCALREKFESLKD
;
A
#
# COMPACT_ATOMS: atom_id res chain seq x y z
N HIS A 1 1.52 -8.63 -39.20
CA HIS A 1 1.66 -8.76 -37.74
C HIS A 1 2.87 -8.02 -37.17
N ILE A 2 4.04 -8.04 -37.83
CA ILE A 2 5.26 -7.36 -37.35
C ILE A 2 5.04 -5.86 -37.07
N PHE A 3 4.37 -5.14 -37.98
CA PHE A 3 4.07 -3.71 -37.79
C PHE A 3 3.22 -3.40 -36.53
N VAL A 4 2.17 -4.18 -36.27
CA VAL A 4 1.33 -3.96 -35.08
C VAL A 4 2.11 -4.27 -33.80
N LEU A 5 2.98 -5.28 -33.84
CA LEU A 5 3.86 -5.61 -32.72
C LEU A 5 4.88 -4.49 -32.45
N SER A 6 5.49 -3.90 -33.50
CA SER A 6 6.42 -2.79 -33.31
C SER A 6 5.73 -1.56 -32.71
N GLU A 7 4.58 -1.15 -33.25
CA GLU A 7 3.83 0.00 -32.71
C GLU A 7 3.41 -0.22 -31.24
N THR A 8 3.03 -1.45 -30.88
CA THR A 8 2.65 -1.77 -29.50
C THR A 8 3.84 -1.72 -28.54
N LEU A 9 5.01 -2.20 -28.98
CA LEU A 9 6.24 -2.15 -28.20
C LEU A 9 6.70 -0.70 -28.00
N ASP A 10 6.70 0.12 -29.06
CA ASP A 10 7.04 1.54 -28.99
C ASP A 10 6.12 2.28 -28.01
N HIS A 11 4.83 1.94 -27.98
CA HIS A 11 3.88 2.52 -27.02
C HIS A 11 4.16 2.09 -25.57
N ILE A 12 4.55 0.84 -25.34
CA ILE A 12 4.95 0.35 -24.02
C ILE A 12 6.18 1.12 -23.54
N GLU A 13 7.20 1.26 -24.37
CA GLU A 13 8.43 2.00 -24.04
C GLU A 13 8.14 3.47 -23.72
N GLU A 14 7.23 4.11 -24.47
CA GLU A 14 6.74 5.46 -24.17
C GLU A 14 6.10 5.55 -22.79
N LEU A 15 5.18 4.63 -22.47
CA LEU A 15 4.50 4.61 -21.18
C LEU A 15 5.47 4.37 -20.02
N GLU A 16 6.42 3.44 -20.18
CA GLU A 16 7.46 3.18 -19.19
C GLU A 16 8.32 4.42 -18.92
N ARG A 17 8.70 5.14 -19.99
CA ARG A 17 9.47 6.38 -19.85
C ARG A 17 8.68 7.45 -19.12
N ARG A 18 7.39 7.60 -19.41
CA ARG A 18 6.50 8.55 -18.73
C ARG A 18 6.29 8.19 -17.26
N ILE A 19 6.11 6.91 -16.94
CA ILE A 19 6.05 6.41 -15.56
C ILE A 19 7.34 6.80 -14.81
N ALA A 20 8.51 6.58 -15.40
CA ALA A 20 9.78 6.94 -14.79
C ALA A 20 9.93 8.45 -14.55
N ILE A 21 9.46 9.28 -15.48
CA ILE A 21 9.44 10.75 -15.31
C ILE A 21 8.56 11.14 -14.11
N PHE A 22 7.33 10.63 -14.03
CA PHE A 22 6.42 10.96 -12.94
C PHE A 22 6.91 10.44 -11.60
N ALA A 23 7.45 9.22 -11.54
CA ALA A 23 8.05 8.68 -10.33
C ALA A 23 9.18 9.58 -9.81
N ARG A 24 10.07 10.07 -10.69
CA ARG A 24 11.12 11.03 -10.29
C ARG A 24 10.53 12.34 -9.74
N GLN A 25 9.50 12.89 -10.38
CA GLN A 25 8.87 14.13 -9.93
C GLN A 25 8.17 13.99 -8.58
N VAL A 26 7.49 12.87 -8.33
CA VAL A 26 6.88 12.60 -7.02
C VAL A 26 7.96 12.52 -5.96
N LEU A 27 9.01 11.73 -6.21
CA LEU A 27 10.06 11.49 -5.24
C LEU A 27 10.86 12.75 -4.90
N SER A 28 11.18 13.61 -5.89
CA SER A 28 11.90 14.86 -5.63
C SER A 28 11.09 15.84 -4.77
N ARG A 29 9.77 15.89 -4.94
CA ARG A 29 8.89 16.72 -4.10
C ARG A 29 8.81 16.24 -2.65
N LEU A 30 9.15 14.99 -2.40
CA LEU A 30 9.13 14.38 -1.07
C LEU A 30 10.51 14.36 -0.40
N ASP A 31 11.54 14.98 -1.00
CA ASP A 31 12.87 15.10 -0.39
C ASP A 31 12.85 15.68 1.05
N PRO A 32 12.00 16.68 1.39
CA PRO A 32 11.88 17.17 2.77
C PRO A 32 11.41 16.08 3.77
N TYR A 33 10.73 15.04 3.31
CA TYR A 33 10.19 13.95 4.12
C TYR A 33 11.04 12.68 4.06
N LYS A 34 12.29 12.77 3.59
CA LYS A 34 13.19 11.63 3.39
C LYS A 34 13.31 10.72 4.61
N ALA A 35 13.35 11.27 5.82
CA ALA A 35 13.41 10.49 7.06
C ALA A 35 12.17 9.60 7.26
N ILE A 36 10.97 10.13 6.97
CA ILE A 36 9.72 9.38 7.06
C ILE A 36 9.68 8.30 5.97
N LEU A 37 10.08 8.64 4.74
CA LEU A 37 10.18 7.67 3.66
C LEU A 37 11.15 6.53 3.99
N GLN A 38 12.29 6.83 4.62
CA GLN A 38 13.24 5.81 5.06
C GLN A 38 12.66 4.93 6.16
N ALA A 39 11.95 5.51 7.13
CA ALA A 39 11.27 4.73 8.18
C ALA A 39 10.21 3.79 7.58
N LEU A 40 9.37 4.27 6.64
CA LEU A 40 8.38 3.43 5.96
C LEU A 40 9.02 2.28 5.18
N GLN A 41 10.17 2.52 4.53
CA GLN A 41 10.92 1.49 3.78
C GLN A 41 11.56 0.41 4.68
N THR A 42 11.62 0.61 6.01
CA THR A 42 12.05 -0.47 6.93
C THR A 42 11.00 -1.56 7.09
N ILE A 43 9.74 -1.27 6.71
CA ILE A 43 8.65 -2.24 6.77
C ILE A 43 8.83 -3.22 5.60
N PRO A 44 8.95 -4.54 5.86
CA PRO A 44 9.09 -5.53 4.80
C PRO A 44 7.98 -5.41 3.76
N GLY A 45 8.36 -5.43 2.48
CA GLY A 45 7.42 -5.33 1.36
C GLY A 45 7.04 -3.90 0.95
N ILE A 46 7.51 -2.86 1.66
CA ILE A 46 7.33 -1.47 1.25
C ILE A 46 8.58 -0.99 0.51
N ASP A 47 8.43 -0.66 -0.76
CA ASP A 47 9.46 -0.05 -1.58
C ASP A 47 9.40 1.49 -1.53
N LYS A 48 10.33 2.16 -2.22
CA LYS A 48 10.41 3.63 -2.22
C LYS A 48 9.13 4.30 -2.73
N MET A 49 8.53 3.75 -3.80
CA MET A 49 7.31 4.33 -4.38
C MET A 49 6.09 4.03 -3.50
N GLY A 50 5.97 2.84 -2.93
CA GLY A 50 4.94 2.49 -1.95
C GLY A 50 4.99 3.36 -0.69
N ALA A 51 6.19 3.63 -0.18
CA ALA A 51 6.39 4.57 0.93
C ALA A 51 5.95 6.00 0.55
N ALA A 52 6.31 6.46 -0.65
CA ALA A 52 5.89 7.78 -1.15
C ALA A 52 4.38 7.89 -1.28
N MET A 53 3.73 6.88 -1.87
CA MET A 53 2.28 6.87 -2.03
C MET A 53 1.55 6.79 -0.68
N LEU A 54 2.02 5.97 0.27
CA LEU A 54 1.47 5.95 1.63
C LEU A 54 1.61 7.31 2.31
N LEU A 55 2.78 7.95 2.18
CA LEU A 55 3.02 9.27 2.75
C LEU A 55 2.03 10.30 2.19
N VAL A 56 1.87 10.35 0.86
CA VAL A 56 0.95 11.30 0.19
C VAL A 56 -0.51 11.05 0.56
N GLU A 57 -0.92 9.79 0.71
CA GLU A 57 -2.31 9.44 1.02
C GLU A 57 -2.67 9.63 2.50
N ILE A 58 -1.71 9.51 3.41
CA ILE A 58 -1.96 9.57 4.85
C ILE A 58 -1.68 10.97 5.43
N VAL A 59 -0.76 11.75 4.84
CA VAL A 59 -0.29 13.01 5.46
C VAL A 59 -1.19 14.20 5.16
N ASP A 60 -1.88 14.64 6.22
CA ASP A 60 -2.14 16.05 6.57
C ASP A 60 -1.91 16.28 8.09
N ASP A 61 -2.28 15.31 8.92
CA ASP A 61 -2.08 15.27 10.38
C ASP A 61 -2.32 13.85 10.94
N MET A 62 -1.28 13.17 11.42
CA MET A 62 -1.45 11.83 12.05
C MET A 62 -2.28 11.87 13.34
N THR A 63 -2.40 13.04 13.99
CA THR A 63 -3.25 13.21 15.18
C THR A 63 -4.73 13.12 14.85
N ALA A 64 -5.13 13.36 13.60
CA ALA A 64 -6.51 13.19 13.14
C ALA A 64 -7.01 11.74 13.29
N PHE A 65 -6.10 10.76 13.20
CA PHE A 65 -6.43 9.36 13.46
C PHE A 65 -6.43 9.03 14.95
N GLY A 66 -5.56 9.64 15.75
CA GLY A 66 -5.41 9.42 17.19
C GLY A 66 -4.83 8.05 17.59
N THR A 67 -5.20 6.96 16.90
CA THR A 67 -4.63 5.61 17.12
C THR A 67 -4.42 4.86 15.81
N ALA A 68 -3.53 3.86 15.84
CA ALA A 68 -3.24 3.01 14.68
C ALA A 68 -4.45 2.18 14.23
N GLU A 69 -5.33 1.77 15.15
CA GLU A 69 -6.56 1.03 14.84
C GLU A 69 -7.54 1.89 14.04
N LYS A 70 -7.62 3.18 14.34
CA LYS A 70 -8.46 4.13 13.60
C LYS A 70 -7.92 4.34 12.19
N LEU A 71 -6.60 4.44 12.01
CA LEU A 71 -5.97 4.44 10.69
C LEU A 71 -6.28 3.14 9.93
N ALA A 72 -6.14 1.97 10.58
CA ALA A 72 -6.44 0.67 9.97
C ALA A 72 -7.93 0.52 9.57
N SER A 73 -8.83 1.07 10.38
CA SER A 73 -10.27 1.15 10.07
C SER A 73 -10.55 2.08 8.88
N TRP A 74 -9.91 3.26 8.83
CA TRP A 74 -10.03 4.21 7.72
C TRP A 74 -9.45 3.64 6.41
N ALA A 75 -8.30 2.97 6.48
CA ALA A 75 -7.72 2.25 5.34
C ALA A 75 -8.58 1.04 4.91
N GLY A 76 -9.52 0.59 5.75
CA GLY A 76 -10.38 -0.55 5.45
C GLY A 76 -9.65 -1.89 5.44
N VAL A 77 -8.55 -2.00 6.20
CA VAL A 77 -7.80 -3.25 6.39
C VAL A 77 -8.23 -4.02 7.65
N CYS A 78 -8.98 -3.37 8.55
CA CYS A 78 -9.57 -4.00 9.73
C CYS A 78 -10.87 -4.77 9.37
N PRO A 79 -11.10 -5.98 9.92
CA PRO A 79 -12.39 -6.67 9.77
C PRO A 79 -13.53 -5.86 10.39
N GLY A 80 -14.72 -5.91 9.78
CA GLY A 80 -15.89 -5.23 10.34
C GLY A 80 -16.36 -5.90 11.63
N ASN A 81 -16.42 -5.17 12.73
CA ASN A 81 -16.98 -5.65 13.99
C ASN A 81 -18.51 -5.53 13.98
N HIS A 82 -19.21 -6.56 13.50
CA HIS A 82 -20.66 -6.69 13.60
C HIS A 82 -21.02 -7.74 14.65
N GLU A 83 -21.01 -7.32 15.91
CA GLU A 83 -21.48 -8.11 17.05
C GLU A 83 -22.79 -7.49 17.57
N SER A 84 -23.87 -8.27 17.54
CA SER A 84 -25.12 -7.94 18.21
C SER A 84 -25.62 -9.20 18.92
N ALA A 85 -25.87 -9.13 20.23
CA ALA A 85 -26.44 -10.19 21.06
C ALA A 85 -25.90 -11.60 20.71
N GLU A 86 -24.63 -11.86 21.06
CA GLU A 86 -23.93 -13.15 20.91
C GLU A 86 -23.75 -13.71 19.49
N LYS A 87 -24.24 -13.04 18.45
CA LYS A 87 -24.03 -13.46 17.06
C LYS A 87 -22.98 -12.60 16.38
N ARG A 88 -21.87 -13.23 16.00
CA ARG A 88 -20.91 -12.69 15.02
C ARG A 88 -21.45 -12.94 13.62
N VAL A 89 -21.87 -11.88 12.94
CA VAL A 89 -22.17 -11.94 11.51
C VAL A 89 -20.93 -11.46 10.76
N ALA A 90 -20.49 -12.24 9.77
CA ALA A 90 -19.36 -11.84 8.93
C ALA A 90 -19.66 -10.49 8.25
N GLY A 91 -18.98 -9.44 8.71
CA GLY A 91 -19.13 -8.09 8.18
C GLY A 91 -18.55 -7.94 6.79
N LYS A 92 -19.24 -7.20 5.91
CA LYS A 92 -18.69 -6.81 4.61
C LYS A 92 -17.46 -5.91 4.84
N LYS A 93 -16.36 -6.14 4.11
CA LYS A 93 -15.17 -5.27 4.19
C LYS A 93 -15.58 -3.82 3.95
N ARG A 94 -15.14 -2.90 4.83
CA ARG A 94 -15.35 -1.47 4.64
C ARG A 94 -14.67 -1.01 3.35
N LYS A 95 -15.25 -0.02 2.67
CA LYS A 95 -14.68 0.50 1.41
C LYS A 95 -13.26 1.05 1.63
N GLY A 96 -13.05 1.80 2.72
CA GLY A 96 -11.76 2.37 3.13
C GLY A 96 -11.11 3.27 2.06
N ASN A 97 -9.91 3.78 2.33
CA ASN A 97 -9.08 4.36 1.27
C ASN A 97 -8.54 3.23 0.35
N PRO A 98 -8.96 3.16 -0.94
CA PRO A 98 -8.59 2.06 -1.82
C PRO A 98 -7.10 2.06 -2.19
N TYR A 99 -6.43 3.22 -2.21
CA TYR A 99 -5.01 3.34 -2.52
C TYR A 99 -4.16 2.80 -1.38
N VAL A 100 -4.41 3.30 -0.16
CA VAL A 100 -3.71 2.82 1.04
C VAL A 100 -3.93 1.33 1.24
N ARG A 101 -5.17 0.84 1.08
CA ARG A 101 -5.45 -0.60 1.15
C ARG A 101 -4.68 -1.40 0.11
N ARG A 102 -4.64 -0.96 -1.15
CA ARG A 102 -3.90 -1.66 -2.21
C ARG A 102 -2.42 -1.75 -1.85
N ILE A 103 -1.80 -0.65 -1.45
CA ILE A 103 -0.37 -0.61 -1.10
C ILE A 103 -0.07 -1.54 0.08
N LEU A 104 -0.91 -1.51 1.13
CA LEU A 104 -0.73 -2.39 2.30
C LEU A 104 -0.94 -3.87 1.94
N CYS A 105 -1.86 -4.20 1.04
CA CYS A 105 -2.04 -5.58 0.56
C CYS A 105 -0.84 -6.05 -0.27
N GLU A 106 -0.31 -5.21 -1.17
CA GLU A 106 0.89 -5.52 -1.95
C GLU A 106 2.11 -5.71 -1.04
N ALA A 107 2.29 -4.83 -0.05
CA ALA A 107 3.33 -4.95 0.95
C ALA A 107 3.19 -6.23 1.78
N ALA A 108 1.99 -6.58 2.24
CA ALA A 108 1.74 -7.83 2.97
C ALA A 108 2.06 -9.07 2.11
N ASN A 109 1.69 -9.07 0.82
CA ASN A 109 2.02 -10.15 -0.10
C ASN A 109 3.55 -10.28 -0.29
N ALA A 110 4.26 -9.18 -0.48
CA ALA A 110 5.71 -9.18 -0.59
C ALA A 110 6.39 -9.63 0.72
N ALA A 111 5.90 -9.16 1.87
CA ALA A 111 6.39 -9.55 3.19
C ALA A 111 6.19 -11.04 3.45
N SER A 112 5.05 -11.62 3.05
CA SER A 112 4.76 -13.06 3.20
C SER A 112 5.75 -13.96 2.44
N ARG A 113 6.41 -13.42 1.41
CA ARG A 113 7.41 -14.09 0.58
C ARG A 113 8.85 -13.82 1.02
N THR A 114 9.02 -13.02 2.08
CA THR A 114 10.32 -12.59 2.60
C THR A 114 10.53 -13.18 3.99
N ARG A 115 11.76 -13.55 4.35
CA ARG A 115 12.08 -14.04 5.70
C ARG A 115 12.07 -12.87 6.69
N CYS A 116 10.93 -12.64 7.34
CA CYS A 116 10.73 -11.57 8.32
C CYS A 116 9.65 -11.96 9.34
N ALA A 117 9.57 -11.25 10.46
CA ALA A 117 8.58 -11.51 11.52
C ALA A 117 7.11 -11.46 11.02
N LEU A 118 6.83 -10.65 9.99
CA LEU A 118 5.48 -10.55 9.41
C LEU A 118 5.08 -11.83 8.68
N ARG A 119 6.04 -12.59 8.13
CA ARG A 119 5.76 -13.87 7.48
C ARG A 119 5.28 -14.91 8.49
N GLU A 120 5.96 -15.04 9.63
CA GLU A 120 5.56 -15.96 10.70
C GLU A 120 4.14 -15.65 11.18
N LYS A 121 3.83 -14.35 11.34
CA LYS A 121 2.48 -13.90 11.68
C LYS A 121 1.44 -14.21 10.61
N PHE A 122 1.80 -14.11 9.32
CA PHE A 122 0.90 -14.44 8.23
C PHE A 122 0.61 -15.94 8.13
N GLU A 123 1.64 -16.77 8.33
CA GLU A 123 1.51 -18.23 8.38
C GLU A 123 0.59 -18.66 9.54
N SER A 124 0.73 -18.05 10.72
CA SER A 124 -0.13 -18.36 11.88
C SER A 124 -1.61 -17.97 11.73
N LEU A 125 -1.99 -17.28 10.66
CA LEU A 125 -3.36 -16.83 10.40
C LEU A 125 -4.07 -17.64 9.32
N LYS A 126 -3.38 -18.63 8.71
CA LYS A 126 -3.96 -19.53 7.71
C LYS A 126 -4.69 -20.73 8.31
N ASP A 127 -4.43 -21.03 9.58
CA ASP A 127 -5.08 -22.08 10.38
C ASP A 127 -6.38 -21.57 11.01
#